data_AF-A0AAJ1L6I2-F1
#
_entry.id   AF-A0AAJ1L6I2-F1
#
_cell.length_a   1.000
_cell.length_b   1.000
_cell.length_c   1.000
_cell.angle_alpha   90.00
_cell.angle_beta   90.00
_cell.angle_gamma   90.00
#
_symmetry.space_group_name_H-M   'P 1'
#
loop_
_entity.id
_entity.type
_entity.pdbx_description
1 polymer ?
#
loop_
_entity_poly.entity_id
_entity_poly.type
_entity_poly.pdbx_seq_one_letter_code
_entity_poly.pdbx_strand_id
1 'polypeptide(L)'
;MNMPNFGTDVSDFRLIVANVDEREYHFIVREHPILGKIISLFENGKEYGLIDKQIAIKDTFIKSELTKLDGFNIDILHHTPGWIWIGMNQFGLHAREATYNEVEVIMKLKEDLYYIDIYEEIKM
;
A
#
# COMPACT_ATOMS: atom_id res chain seq x y z
N MET A 1 -1.12 -28.09 22.29
CA MET A 1 -0.44 -27.37 21.20
C MET A 1 -1.43 -26.34 20.69
N ASN A 2 -1.21 -25.07 21.03
CA ASN A 2 -2.05 -23.98 20.54
C ASN A 2 -1.60 -23.63 19.13
N MET A 3 -2.47 -23.88 18.16
CA MET A 3 -2.38 -23.32 16.82
C MET A 3 -2.46 -21.79 16.98
N PRO A 4 -1.50 -21.00 16.47
CA PRO A 4 -1.68 -19.56 16.48
C PRO A 4 -2.81 -19.30 15.48
N ASN A 5 -3.99 -18.99 16.00
CA ASN A 5 -5.00 -18.29 15.23
C ASN A 5 -4.33 -16.99 14.77
N PHE A 6 -3.84 -16.96 13.53
CA PHE A 6 -3.77 -15.72 12.76
C PHE A 6 -5.22 -15.30 12.49
N GLY A 7 -5.93 -14.94 13.56
CA GLY A 7 -7.04 -14.03 13.46
C GLY A 7 -6.42 -12.73 12.98
N THR A 8 -6.36 -12.54 11.67
CA THR A 8 -6.51 -11.19 11.13
C THR A 8 -7.79 -10.69 11.75
N ASP A 9 -7.68 -9.86 12.77
CA ASP A 9 -8.80 -9.18 13.38
C ASP A 9 -9.52 -8.46 12.23
N VAL A 10 -10.67 -8.99 11.81
CA VAL A 10 -11.45 -8.52 10.64
C VAL A 10 -12.14 -7.18 10.99
N SER A 11 -11.80 -6.57 12.12
CA SER A 11 -12.70 -5.71 12.87
C SER A 11 -12.58 -4.21 12.61
N ASP A 12 -11.53 -3.68 11.96
CA ASP A 12 -11.44 -2.24 11.68
C ASP A 12 -10.76 -1.91 10.34
N PHE A 13 -11.22 -2.51 9.23
CA PHE A 13 -10.81 -2.03 7.91
C PHE A 13 -12.00 -1.50 7.11
N ARG A 14 -11.81 -0.34 6.46
CA ARG A 14 -12.78 0.20 5.50
C ARG A 14 -12.35 -0.19 4.09
N LEU A 15 -13.25 -0.84 3.35
CA LEU A 15 -13.07 -1.11 1.93
C LEU A 15 -13.59 0.08 1.12
N ILE A 16 -12.77 0.57 0.20
CA ILE A 16 -13.10 1.63 -0.75
C ILE A 16 -12.97 1.03 -2.15
N VAL A 17 -14.02 1.14 -2.95
CA VAL A 17 -14.03 0.71 -4.35
C VAL A 17 -14.00 1.95 -5.24
N ALA A 18 -12.99 2.05 -6.10
CA ALA A 18 -12.84 3.16 -7.04
C ALA A 18 -12.86 2.64 -8.48
N ASN A 19 -13.78 3.17 -9.29
CA ASN A 19 -13.87 2.85 -10.73
C ASN A 19 -13.27 4.00 -11.53
N VAL A 20 -12.13 3.76 -12.19
CA VAL A 20 -11.40 4.77 -12.98
C VAL A 20 -10.95 4.15 -14.29
N ASP A 21 -11.29 4.81 -15.41
CA ASP A 21 -10.96 4.36 -16.77
C ASP A 21 -11.31 2.89 -17.03
N GLU A 22 -12.53 2.48 -16.65
CA GLU A 22 -13.04 1.10 -16.77
C GLU A 22 -12.29 0.05 -15.93
N ARG A 23 -11.34 0.46 -15.09
CA ARG A 23 -10.67 -0.40 -14.11
C ARG A 23 -11.24 -0.16 -12.71
N GLU A 24 -11.57 -1.27 -12.05
CA GLU A 24 -11.97 -1.29 -10.65
C GLU A 24 -10.73 -1.46 -9.76
N TYR A 25 -10.58 -0.57 -8.79
CA TYR A 25 -9.55 -0.63 -7.76
C TYR A 25 -10.20 -0.87 -6.40
N HIS A 26 -9.63 -1.79 -5.65
CA HIS A 26 -10.01 -2.06 -4.27
C HIS A 26 -8.96 -1.52 -3.33
N PHE A 27 -9.35 -0.61 -2.45
CA PHE A 27 -8.48 -0.05 -1.42
C PHE A 27 -8.97 -0.40 -0.03
N ILE A 28 -8.04 -0.62 0.88
CA ILE A 28 -8.32 -0.94 2.27
C ILE A 28 -7.67 0.13 3.14
N VAL A 29 -8.42 0.68 4.10
CA VAL A 29 -7.89 1.61 5.10
C VAL A 29 -7.72 0.88 6.41
N ARG A 30 -6.46 0.65 6.82
CA ARG A 30 -6.07 0.03 8.09
C ARG A 30 -4.58 0.31 8.41
N GLU A 31 -4.11 -0.21 9.55
CA GLU A 31 -2.68 -0.25 9.86
C GLU A 31 -1.95 -1.22 8.90
N HIS A 32 -1.12 -0.70 8.00
CA HIS A 32 -0.31 -1.50 7.08
C HIS A 32 0.92 -2.05 7.80
N PRO A 33 1.26 -3.34 7.63
CA PRO A 33 2.33 -4.01 8.38
C PRO A 33 3.71 -3.35 8.28
N ILE A 34 3.98 -2.62 7.19
CA ILE A 34 5.27 -1.95 6.95
C ILE A 34 5.17 -0.44 7.14
N LEU A 35 4.03 0.16 6.80
CA LEU A 35 3.91 1.61 6.60
C LEU A 35 3.02 2.31 7.63
N GLY A 36 2.48 1.55 8.58
CA GLY A 36 1.53 2.06 9.57
C GLY A 36 0.17 2.40 8.96
N LYS A 37 -0.63 3.24 9.62
CA LYS A 37 -1.97 3.64 9.14
C LYS A 37 -1.94 4.30 7.77
N ILE A 38 -2.40 3.59 6.73
CA ILE A 38 -2.46 4.10 5.34
C ILE A 38 -3.69 3.57 4.60
N ILE A 39 -3.90 4.12 3.40
CA ILE A 39 -4.73 3.51 2.37
C ILE A 39 -3.84 2.55 1.57
N SER A 40 -4.21 1.28 1.53
CA SER A 40 -3.50 0.23 0.82
C SER A 40 -4.31 -0.25 -0.39
N LEU A 41 -3.65 -0.57 -1.50
CA LEU A 41 -4.26 -1.29 -2.62
C LEU A 41 -4.42 -2.78 -2.25
N PHE A 42 -5.59 -3.34 -2.53
CA PHE A 42 -5.86 -4.78 -2.40
C PHE A 42 -6.04 -5.40 -3.78
N GLU A 43 -5.06 -6.20 -4.21
CA GLU A 43 -5.02 -6.79 -5.54
C GLU A 43 -4.57 -8.24 -5.44
N ASN A 44 -5.29 -9.17 -6.08
CA ASN A 44 -4.96 -10.60 -6.10
C ASN A 44 -4.73 -11.23 -4.71
N GLY A 45 -5.53 -10.82 -3.72
CA GLY A 45 -5.41 -11.31 -2.34
C GLY A 45 -4.22 -10.74 -1.57
N LYS A 46 -3.52 -9.74 -2.12
CA LYS A 46 -2.37 -9.08 -1.49
C LYS A 46 -2.70 -7.63 -1.20
N GLU A 47 -2.28 -7.18 -0.02
CA GLU A 47 -2.32 -5.78 0.37
C GLU A 47 -0.99 -5.10 0.03
N TYR A 48 -1.07 -3.88 -0.50
CA TYR A 48 0.08 -3.08 -0.88
C TYR A 48 -0.07 -1.65 -0.38
N GLY A 49 0.90 -1.17 0.39
CA GLY A 49 1.10 0.23 0.67
C GLY A 49 1.94 0.93 -0.40
N LEU A 50 1.56 2.16 -0.75
CA LEU A 50 2.33 2.98 -1.69
C LEU A 50 3.48 3.68 -0.96
N ILE A 51 4.71 3.54 -1.45
CA ILE A 51 5.88 4.24 -0.92
C ILE A 51 6.72 4.84 -2.07
N ASP A 52 7.28 6.02 -1.81
CA ASP A 52 8.22 6.67 -2.73
C ASP A 52 9.52 5.86 -2.83
N LYS A 53 10.03 5.67 -4.05
CA LYS A 53 11.26 4.91 -4.30
C LYS A 53 12.45 5.43 -3.49
N GLN A 54 12.57 6.74 -3.31
CA GLN A 54 13.64 7.38 -2.54
C GLN A 54 13.51 7.17 -1.03
N ILE A 55 12.32 6.84 -0.54
CA ILE A 55 12.13 6.43 0.86
C ILE A 55 12.47 4.95 0.98
N ALA A 56 11.94 4.10 0.08
CA ALA A 56 12.20 2.66 0.07
C ALA A 56 13.69 2.33 -0.01
N ILE A 57 14.47 3.11 -0.76
CA ILE A 57 15.92 2.90 -0.93
C ILE A 57 16.75 3.25 0.30
N LYS A 58 16.24 4.16 1.15
CA LYS A 58 16.89 4.61 2.39
C LYS A 58 16.59 3.67 3.55
N ASP A 59 15.44 3.00 3.49
CA ASP A 59 15.05 2.00 4.48
C ASP A 59 15.86 0.71 4.29
N THR A 60 16.66 0.35 5.31
CA THR A 60 17.57 -0.80 5.24
C THR A 60 16.80 -2.12 5.20
N PHE A 61 15.66 -2.21 5.88
CA PHE A 61 14.84 -3.41 5.89
C PHE A 61 14.16 -3.61 4.54
N ILE A 62 13.45 -2.59 4.05
CA ILE A 62 12.74 -2.64 2.76
C ILE A 62 13.72 -2.95 1.63
N LYS A 63 14.86 -2.25 1.57
CA LYS A 63 15.89 -2.50 0.56
C LYS A 63 16.39 -3.94 0.60
N SER A 64 16.70 -4.46 1.80
CA SER A 64 17.17 -5.84 1.96
C SER A 64 16.12 -6.86 1.47
N GLU A 65 14.86 -6.68 1.82
CA GLU A 65 13.79 -7.58 1.38
C GLU A 65 13.52 -7.49 -0.12
N LEU A 66 13.55 -6.29 -0.71
CA LEU A 66 13.40 -6.12 -2.16
C LEU A 66 14.50 -6.83 -2.95
N THR A 67 15.74 -6.88 -2.44
CA THR A 67 16.84 -7.61 -3.12
C THR A 67 16.67 -9.13 -3.13
N LYS A 68 15.75 -9.68 -2.33
CA LYS A 68 15.44 -11.12 -2.28
C LYS A 68 14.30 -11.51 -3.22
N LEU A 69 13.62 -10.55 -3.84
CA LEU A 69 12.50 -10.83 -4.72
C LEU A 69 12.97 -11.28 -6.10
N ASP A 70 12.68 -12.53 -6.43
CA ASP A 70 12.83 -13.02 -7.81
C ASP A 70 11.90 -12.23 -8.74
N GLY A 71 12.49 -11.53 -9.71
CA GLY A 71 11.76 -10.76 -10.72
C GLY A 71 11.49 -9.29 -10.39
N PHE A 72 11.88 -8.79 -9.22
CA PHE A 72 11.87 -7.35 -8.96
C PHE A 72 13.22 -6.74 -9.36
N ASN A 73 13.22 -5.86 -10.36
CA ASN A 73 14.43 -5.16 -10.76
C ASN A 73 14.76 -4.04 -9.76
N ILE A 74 15.66 -4.29 -8.80
CA ILE A 74 16.04 -3.33 -7.77
C ILE A 74 16.61 -2.02 -8.35
N ASP A 75 17.20 -2.07 -9.55
CA ASP A 75 17.79 -0.91 -10.20
C ASP A 75 16.74 0.16 -10.51
N ILE A 76 15.46 -0.20 -10.63
CA ILE A 76 14.38 0.77 -10.85
C ILE A 76 14.23 1.77 -9.70
N LEU A 77 14.75 1.45 -8.51
CA LEU A 77 14.73 2.35 -7.35
C LEU A 77 15.73 3.50 -7.49
N HIS A 78 16.76 3.33 -8.32
CA HIS A 78 17.87 4.28 -8.47
C HIS A 78 17.73 5.17 -9.71
N HIS A 79 17.10 4.68 -10.77
CA HIS A 79 17.16 5.33 -12.08
C HIS A 79 16.01 6.29 -12.36
N THR A 80 14.82 6.07 -11.78
CA THR A 80 13.64 6.90 -12.05
C THR A 80 12.92 7.26 -10.75
N PRO A 81 12.55 8.55 -10.57
CA PRO A 81 11.58 8.92 -9.56
C PRO A 81 10.28 8.16 -9.77
N GLY A 82 9.57 7.86 -8.69
CA GLY A 82 8.31 7.15 -8.78
C GLY A 82 7.95 6.46 -7.48
N TRP A 83 6.90 5.65 -7.57
CA TRP A 83 6.32 4.96 -6.43
C TRP A 83 6.35 3.46 -6.66
N ILE A 84 6.45 2.73 -5.56
CA ILE A 84 6.34 1.28 -5.54
C ILE A 84 5.21 0.88 -4.60
N TRP A 85 4.50 -0.17 -5.00
CA TRP A 85 3.57 -0.88 -4.15
C TRP A 85 4.36 -1.93 -3.38
N ILE A 86 4.32 -1.90 -2.05
CA ILE A 86 4.97 -2.87 -1.18
C ILE A 86 3.98 -3.46 -0.19
N GLY A 87 4.13 -4.73 0.13
CA GLY A 87 3.40 -5.34 1.23
C GLY A 87 4.13 -6.56 1.76
N MET A 88 3.61 -7.15 2.81
CA MET A 88 4.21 -8.30 3.46
C MET A 88 3.15 -9.30 3.88
N ASN A 89 3.45 -10.58 3.71
CA ASN A 89 2.65 -11.68 4.24
C ASN A 89 3.56 -12.74 4.85
N GLN A 90 3.01 -13.91 5.20
CA GLN A 90 3.76 -15.02 5.81
C GLN A 90 4.91 -15.57 4.94
N PHE A 91 4.91 -15.30 3.64
CA PHE A 91 5.93 -15.74 2.68
C PHE A 91 7.02 -14.68 2.43
N GLY A 92 6.90 -13.50 3.04
CA GLY A 92 7.86 -12.41 2.91
C GLY A 92 7.26 -11.16 2.25
N LEU A 93 8.16 -10.26 1.85
CA LEU A 93 7.81 -9.03 1.16
C LEU A 93 7.33 -9.34 -0.26
N HIS A 94 6.41 -8.55 -0.78
CA HIS A 94 6.05 -8.52 -2.19
C HIS A 94 6.05 -7.07 -2.67
N ALA A 95 6.46 -6.85 -3.92
CA ALA A 95 6.51 -5.51 -4.48
C ALA A 95 6.28 -5.48 -5.98
N ARG A 96 5.77 -4.35 -6.47
CA ARG A 96 5.74 -4.01 -7.89
C ARG A 96 5.81 -2.50 -8.07
N GLU A 97 6.20 -2.07 -9.26
CA GLU A 97 6.13 -0.66 -9.61
C GLU A 97 4.66 -0.21 -9.67
N ALA A 98 4.40 1.01 -9.20
CA ALA A 98 3.10 1.64 -9.34
C ALA A 98 2.99 2.29 -10.72
N THR A 99 1.86 2.12 -11.37
CA THR A 99 1.58 2.86 -12.61
C THR A 99 1.25 4.32 -12.29
N TYR A 100 1.43 5.21 -13.26
CA TYR A 100 1.09 6.63 -13.10
C TYR A 100 -0.39 6.82 -12.70
N ASN A 101 -1.30 6.14 -13.39
CA ASN A 101 -2.74 6.21 -13.09
C ASN A 101 -3.05 5.70 -11.67
N GLU A 102 -2.42 4.61 -11.22
CA GLU A 102 -2.60 4.11 -9.84
C GLU A 102 -2.19 5.15 -8.80
N VAL A 103 -1.09 5.87 -9.05
CA VAL A 103 -0.63 6.95 -8.17
C VAL A 103 -1.63 8.11 -8.18
N GLU A 104 -2.13 8.54 -9.34
CA GLU A 104 -3.13 9.61 -9.41
C GLU A 104 -4.42 9.24 -8.64
N VAL A 105 -4.92 8.02 -8.82
CA VAL A 105 -6.14 7.53 -8.15
C VAL A 105 -6.00 7.57 -6.63
N ILE A 106 -4.89 7.04 -6.09
CA ILE A 106 -4.71 7.02 -4.64
C ILE A 106 -4.41 8.41 -4.07
N MET A 107 -3.72 9.28 -4.81
CA MET A 107 -3.50 10.66 -4.35
C MET A 107 -4.81 11.44 -4.26
N LYS A 108 -5.67 11.33 -5.27
CA LYS A 108 -7.01 11.91 -5.24
C LYS A 108 -7.84 11.34 -4.09
N LEU A 109 -7.79 10.02 -3.88
CA LEU A 109 -8.51 9.39 -2.78
C LEU A 109 -8.03 9.88 -1.40
N LYS A 110 -6.72 10.07 -1.23
CA LYS A 110 -6.15 10.64 0.01
C LYS A 110 -6.64 12.08 0.24
N GLU A 111 -6.69 12.90 -0.81
CA GLU A 111 -7.18 14.28 -0.73
C GLU A 111 -8.68 14.32 -0.37
N ASP A 112 -9.50 13.49 -1.03
CA ASP A 112 -10.94 13.40 -0.77
C ASP A 112 -11.23 12.96 0.68
N LEU A 113 -10.50 11.95 1.19
CA LEU A 113 -10.68 11.49 2.57
C LEU A 113 -10.18 12.51 3.61
N TYR A 114 -9.06 13.18 3.33
CA TYR A 114 -8.56 14.24 4.21
C TYR A 114 -9.58 15.39 4.31
N TYR A 115 -10.23 15.74 3.20
CA TYR A 115 -11.30 16.73 3.20
C TYR A 115 -12.51 16.30 4.04
N ILE A 116 -12.90 15.02 3.97
CA ILE A 116 -14.00 14.47 4.78
C ILE A 116 -13.64 14.52 6.27
N ASP A 117 -12.45 14.07 6.65
CA ASP A 117 -12.01 14.04 8.05
C ASP A 117 -12.01 15.46 8.67
N ILE A 118 -11.48 16.47 7.95
CA ILE A 118 -11.52 17.87 8.39
C ILE A 118 -12.96 18.38 8.51
N TYR A 119 -13.80 18.07 7.53
CA TYR A 119 -15.17 18.57 7.50
C TYR A 119 -16.01 18.00 8.65
N GLU A 120 -15.78 16.73 9.03
CA GLU A 120 -16.38 16.12 10.21
C GLU A 120 -15.85 16.74 11.51
N GLU A 121 -14.55 17.07 11.59
CA GLU A 121 -13.95 17.73 12.76
C GLU A 121 -14.49 19.16 12.98
N ILE A 122 -14.71 19.94 11.92
CA ILE A 122 -15.25 21.31 12.00
C ILE A 122 -16.74 21.33 12.39
N LYS A 123 -17.48 20.25 12.13
CA LYS A 123 -18.92 20.15 12.45
C LYS A 123 -19.23 19.73 13.88
N MET A 124 -18.24 19.24 14.62
CA MET A 124 -18.35 18.91 16.05
C MET A 124 -18.04 20.12 16.92
#